data_AF-A0A7C6AFP1-F1
#
_entry.id   AF-A0A7C6AFP1-F1
#
_cell.length_a   1.000
_cell.length_b   1.000
_cell.length_c   1.000
_cell.angle_alpha   90.00
_cell.angle_beta   90.00
_cell.angle_gamma   90.00
#
_symmetry.space_group_name_H-M   'P 1'
#
loop_
_entity.id
_entity.type
_entity.pdbx_description
1 polymer ?
#
loop_
_entity_poly.entity_id
_entity_poly.type
_entity_poly.pdbx_seq_one_letter_code
_entity_poly.pdbx_strand_id
1 'polypeptide(L)' 'MTTMKAVVKTKSEPGAELLDVPVPTPGPNEVLVKVLATSICGTDLHIFQWNEWAEKRIKKIPQIMGHELCGQVVEVGANV' A
#
# COMPACT_ATOMS: atom_id res chain seq x y z
N MET A 1 8.72 -11.12 14.17
CA MET A 1 8.03 -10.90 12.89
C MET A 1 8.86 -9.93 12.08
N THR A 2 9.09 -10.20 10.80
CA THR A 2 9.84 -9.28 9.92
C THR A 2 8.93 -8.12 9.54
N THR A 3 9.45 -6.90 9.58
CA THR A 3 8.73 -5.68 9.19
C THR A 3 9.29 -5.09 7.89
N MET A 4 8.49 -4.25 7.24
CA MET A 4 8.84 -3.47 6.07
C MET A 4 8.34 -2.03 6.22
N LYS A 5 8.95 -1.09 5.50
CA LYS A 5 8.45 0.30 5.44
C LYS A 5 7.28 0.41 4.47
N ALA A 6 6.26 1.18 4.87
CA ALA A 6 5.10 1.48 4.03
C ALA A 6 4.66 2.93 4.23
N VAL A 7 4.18 3.57 3.16
CA VAL A 7 3.47 4.85 3.25
C VAL A 7 1.99 4.56 3.50
N VAL A 8 1.48 5.02 4.64
CA VAL A 8 0.16 4.66 5.16
C VAL A 8 -0.71 5.89 5.33
N LYS A 9 -1.90 5.84 4.76
CA LYS A 9 -2.99 6.78 5.07
C LYS A 9 -3.62 6.36 6.40
N THR A 10 -3.22 7.00 7.48
CA THR A 10 -3.62 6.67 8.85
C THR A 10 -4.86 7.42 9.33
N LYS A 11 -5.13 8.60 8.77
CA LYS A 11 -6.19 9.52 9.20
C LYS A 11 -6.93 10.12 8.01
N SER A 12 -8.17 10.53 8.25
CA SER A 12 -9.03 11.25 7.30
C SER A 12 -8.69 12.75 7.24
N GLU A 13 -7.42 13.08 7.02
CA GLU A 13 -6.90 14.45 6.92
C GLU A 13 -5.71 14.49 5.96
N PRO A 14 -5.26 15.66 5.45
CA PRO A 14 -4.09 15.75 4.58
C PRO A 14 -2.82 15.13 5.20
N GLY A 15 -2.04 14.41 4.39
CA GLY A 15 -0.82 13.73 4.77
C GLY A 15 -0.89 12.20 4.69
N ALA A 16 0.26 11.58 4.93
CA ALA A 16 0.46 10.13 5.10
C ALA A 16 1.69 9.90 5.99
N GLU A 17 1.78 8.74 6.61
CA GLU A 17 2.86 8.40 7.53
C GLU A 17 3.74 7.28 6.96
N LEU A 18 5.06 7.38 7.16
CA LEU A 18 5.99 6.29 6.85
C LEU A 18 6.13 5.41 8.10
N LEU A 19 5.57 4.20 8.05
CA LEU A 19 5.52 3.27 9.17
C LEU A 19 6.26 1.98 8.85
N ASP A 20 6.79 1.33 9.90
CA ASP A 20 7.22 -0.07 9.82
C ASP A 20 6.00 -0.97 10.10
N VAL A 21 5.63 -1.82 9.14
CA VAL A 21 4.47 -2.72 9.21
C VAL A 21 4.92 -4.18 9.02
N PRO A 22 4.17 -5.18 9.49
CA PRO A 22 4.51 -6.59 9.24
C PRO A 22 4.56 -6.90 7.74
N VAL A 23 5.53 -7.72 7.33
CA VAL A 23 5.51 -8.30 5.98
C VAL A 23 4.33 -9.29 5.90
N PRO A 24 3.44 -9.18 4.89
CA PRO A 24 2.30 -10.07 4.77
C PRO A 24 2.74 -11.47 4.34
N THR A 25 1.96 -12.48 4.70
CA THR A 25 2.09 -13.85 4.21
C THR A 25 1.08 -14.05 3.08
N PRO A 26 1.50 -14.49 1.88
CA PRO A 26 0.58 -14.67 0.76
C PRO A 26 -0.40 -15.82 1.04
N GLY A 27 -1.66 -15.63 0.68
CA GLY A 27 -2.65 -16.69 0.63
C GLY A 27 -2.39 -17.68 -0.53
N PRO A 28 -3.19 -18.76 -0.66
CA PRO A 28 -2.93 -19.84 -1.63
C PRO A 28 -2.86 -19.40 -3.10
N ASN A 29 -3.57 -18.33 -3.48
CA ASN A 29 -3.63 -17.83 -4.86
C ASN A 29 -2.92 -16.47 -5.02
N GLU A 30 -2.06 -16.10 -4.08
CA GLU A 30 -1.41 -14.79 -4.02
C GLU A 30 0.10 -14.89 -4.25
N VAL A 31 0.72 -13.76 -4.60
CA VAL A 31 2.17 -13.62 -4.64
C VAL A 31 2.62 -12.54 -3.67
N LEU A 32 3.74 -12.78 -2.99
CA LEU A 32 4.42 -11.76 -2.21
C LEU A 32 5.47 -11.09 -3.10
N VAL A 33 5.31 -9.78 -3.31
CA VAL A 33 6.24 -8.99 -4.11
C VAL A 33 7.06 -8.08 -3.21
N LYS A 34 8.38 -8.21 -3.26
CA LYS A 34 9.30 -7.20 -2.74
C LYS A 34 9.33 -6.04 -3.73
N VAL A 35 8.63 -4.97 -3.39
CA VAL A 35 8.59 -3.73 -4.17
C VAL A 35 10.00 -3.12 -4.23
N LEU A 36 10.50 -2.87 -5.45
CA LEU A 36 11.79 -2.23 -5.69
C LEU A 36 11.62 -0.74 -6.02
N ALA A 37 10.59 -0.42 -6.79
CA ALA A 37 10.21 0.95 -7.08
C ALA A 37 8.69 1.05 -7.29
N THR A 38 8.13 2.20 -6.93
CA THR A 38 6.74 2.58 -7.20
C THR A 38 6.71 4.04 -7.65
N SER A 39 5.84 4.38 -8.61
CA SER A 39 5.59 5.76 -9.00
C SER A 39 4.51 6.41 -8.13
N ILE A 40 4.40 7.73 -8.26
CA ILE A 40 3.34 8.55 -7.67
C ILE A 40 2.52 9.09 -8.83
N CYS A 41 1.20 8.91 -8.77
CA CYS A 41 0.26 9.46 -9.75
C CYS A 41 -0.73 10.43 -9.11
N GLY A 42 -1.65 10.99 -9.91
CA GLY A 42 -2.69 11.91 -9.42
C GLY A 42 -3.60 11.31 -8.34
N THR A 43 -3.87 10.00 -8.38
CA THR A 43 -4.66 9.30 -7.36
C THR A 43 -3.96 9.32 -6.01
N ASP A 44 -2.63 9.12 -5.97
CA ASP A 44 -1.87 9.17 -4.72
C ASP A 44 -1.90 10.58 -4.13
N LEU A 45 -1.86 11.62 -4.98
CA LEU A 45 -2.02 13.01 -4.56
C LEU A 45 -3.41 13.30 -3.98
N HIS A 46 -4.48 12.78 -4.59
CA HIS A 46 -5.83 12.91 -4.02
C HIS A 46 -5.93 12.29 -2.62
N ILE A 47 -5.38 11.09 -2.45
CA ILE A 47 -5.36 10.40 -1.15
C ILE A 47 -4.50 11.18 -0.16
N PHE A 48 -3.32 11.63 -0.55
CA PHE A 48 -2.42 12.42 0.29
C PHE A 48 -3.09 13.71 0.74
N GLN A 49 -3.67 14.50 -0.17
CA GLN A 49 -4.37 15.75 0.15
C GLN A 49 -5.69 15.54 0.91
N TRP A 50 -6.23 14.32 0.90
CA TRP A 50 -7.54 14.00 1.48
C TRP A 50 -8.66 14.92 0.97
N ASN A 51 -8.81 15.02 -0.35
CA ASN A 51 -9.87 15.81 -0.95
C ASN A 51 -11.20 15.03 -1.05
N GLU A 52 -12.25 15.66 -1.58
CA GLU A 52 -13.57 15.03 -1.73
C GLU A 52 -13.54 13.69 -2.48
N TRP A 53 -12.64 13.54 -3.46
CA TRP A 53 -12.50 12.28 -4.19
C TRP A 53 -12.00 11.18 -3.25
N ALA A 54 -10.98 11.48 -2.44
CA ALA A 54 -10.44 10.54 -1.46
C ALA A 54 -11.47 10.20 -0.38
N GLU A 55 -12.19 11.19 0.17
CA GLU A 55 -13.26 10.97 1.14
C GLU A 55 -14.37 10.04 0.60
N LYS A 56 -14.73 10.21 -0.67
CA LYS A 56 -15.74 9.36 -1.33
C LYS A 56 -15.19 7.98 -1.64
N ARG A 57 -13.91 7.83 -2.00
CA ARG A 57 -13.34 6.57 -2.51
C ARG A 57 -12.71 5.68 -1.44
N ILE A 58 -12.01 6.26 -0.47
CA ILE A 58 -11.30 5.53 0.59
C ILE A 58 -12.27 5.27 1.74
N LYS A 59 -12.70 4.02 1.86
CA LYS A 59 -13.73 3.62 2.84
C LYS A 59 -13.17 3.18 4.19
N LYS A 60 -11.88 2.84 4.25
CA LYS A 60 -11.23 2.32 5.45
C LYS A 60 -9.83 2.89 5.55
N ILE A 61 -9.50 3.31 6.76
CA ILE A 61 -8.16 3.68 7.20
C ILE A 61 -7.86 2.84 8.46
N PRO A 62 -6.60 2.43 8.72
CA PRO A 62 -5.41 2.74 7.94
C PRO A 62 -5.34 1.98 6.60
N GLN A 63 -4.75 2.60 5.57
CA GLN A 63 -4.56 1.98 4.25
C GLN A 63 -3.15 2.27 3.70
N ILE A 64 -2.44 1.24 3.23
CA ILE A 64 -1.16 1.41 2.51
C ILE A 64 -1.45 1.96 1.11
N MET A 65 -0.69 2.99 0.70
CA MET A 65 -0.86 3.69 -0.58
C MET A 65 0.05 3.11 -1.68
N GLY A 66 -0.18 3.54 -2.93
CA GLY A 66 0.60 3.14 -4.11
C GLY A 66 -0.04 2.01 -4.90
N HIS A 67 -0.02 2.13 -6.22
CA HIS A 67 -0.64 1.16 -7.14
C HIS A 67 0.09 1.01 -8.48
N GLU A 68 1.23 1.68 -8.65
CA GLU A 68 2.04 1.64 -9.85
C GLU A 68 3.46 1.20 -9.48
N LEU A 69 3.69 -0.11 -9.43
CA LEU A 69 4.93 -0.66 -8.87
C LEU A 69 5.61 -1.68 -9.78
N CYS A 70 6.91 -1.85 -9.54
CA CYS A 70 7.70 -2.97 -10.03
C CYS A 70 8.48 -3.59 -8.87
N GLY A 71 8.72 -4.90 -8.94
CA GLY A 71 9.36 -5.63 -7.86
C GLY A 71 9.72 -7.05 -8.24
N GLN A 72 10.20 -7.78 -7.24
CA GLN A 72 10.55 -9.19 -7.35
C GLN A 72 9.54 -10.03 -6.59
N VAL A 73 9.03 -11.09 -7.21
CA VAL A 73 8.26 -12.13 -6.51
C VAL A 73 9.22 -12.88 -5.58
N VAL A 74 8.95 -12.86 -4.27
CA VAL A 74 9.81 -13.49 -3.25
C VAL A 74 9.16 -14.70 -2.58
N GLU A 75 7.84 -14.85 -2.70
CA GLU A 75 7.08 -15.99 -2.23
C GLU A 75 5.79 -16.11 -3.05
N VAL A 76 5.28 -17.33 -3.22
CA VAL A 76 4.02 -17.61 -3.93
C VAL A 76 3.16 -18.56 -3.11
N GLY A 77 1.84 -18.41 -3.21
CA GLY A 77 0.88 -19.32 -2.62
C GLY A 77 0.88 -20.70 -3.30
N ALA A 78 0.33 -21.70 -2.61
CA ALA A 78 0.37 -23.10 -3.04
C ALA A 78 -0.30 -23.40 -4.40
N ASN A 79 -1.16 -22.51 -4.90
CA ASN A 79 -1.89 -22.69 -6.16
C ASN A 79 -1.39 -21.75 -7.27
N VAL A 80 -0.28 -21.05 -7.06
CA VAL A 80 0.32 -20.11 -8.01
C VAL A 80 1.51 -20.74 -8.72
#